data_AF-A0A2M9R367-F1
#
_entry.id   AF-A0A2M9R367-F1
#
_cell.length_a   1.000
_cell.length_b   1.000
_cell.length_c   1.000
_cell.angle_alpha   90.00
_cell.angle_beta   90.00
_cell.angle_gamma   90.00
#
_symmetry.space_group_name_H-M   'P 1'
#
loop_
_entity.id
_entity.type
_entity.pdbx_description
1 polymer ?
#
loop_
_entity_poly.entity_id
_entity_poly.type
_entity_poly.pdbx_seq_one_letter_code
_entity_poly.pdbx_strand_id
1 'polypeptide(L)'
;MQKSKKLLAVLLFTILILIVGVLIWSFFNPYARVMLIPLGMLSLYYLLIYGFVSLTNQSESRMYYYFILVLIIIPLLTLGLAYDRFIAFSVSLLNYLQQ
;
A
#
# COMPACT_ATOMS: atom_id res chain seq x y z
N MET A 1 19.92 -10.07 0.51
CA MET A 1 18.86 -9.13 0.94
C MET A 1 18.20 -9.69 2.19
N GLN A 2 18.08 -8.89 3.25
CA GLN A 2 17.29 -9.29 4.41
C GLN A 2 15.89 -9.71 3.99
N LYS A 3 15.37 -10.80 4.58
CA LYS A 3 14.05 -11.36 4.24
C LYS A 3 12.94 -10.30 4.24
N SER A 4 12.91 -9.42 5.25
CA SER A 4 11.93 -8.33 5.35
C SER A 4 12.01 -7.34 4.18
N LYS A 5 13.24 -6.97 3.77
CA LYS A 5 13.48 -6.05 2.66
C LYS A 5 13.02 -6.64 1.33
N LYS A 6 13.26 -7.94 1.12
CA LYS A 6 12.76 -8.65 -0.07
C LYS A 6 11.23 -8.68 -0.10
N LEU A 7 10.60 -9.01 1.02
CA LEU A 7 9.15 -9.08 1.12
C LEU A 7 8.49 -7.71 0.85
N LEU A 8 9.00 -6.64 1.45
CA LEU A 8 8.51 -5.27 1.19
C LEU A 8 8.69 -4.85 -0.27
N ALA A 9 9.82 -5.19 -0.90
CA ALA A 9 10.06 -4.90 -2.31
C ALA A 9 9.04 -5.61 -3.22
N VAL A 10 8.73 -6.88 -2.93
CA VAL A 10 7.70 -7.63 -3.67
C VAL A 10 6.33 -6.99 -3.48
N LEU A 11 5.94 -6.64 -2.24
CA LEU A 11 4.66 -5.98 -1.97
C LEU A 11 4.52 -4.65 -2.71
N LEU A 12 5.56 -3.80 -2.66
CA LEU A 12 5.59 -2.53 -3.38
C LEU A 12 5.42 -2.76 -4.89
N PHE A 13 6.14 -3.71 -5.44
CA PHE A 13 6.04 -4.06 -6.86
C PHE A 13 4.64 -4.56 -7.23
N THR A 14 4.03 -5.43 -6.42
CA THR A 14 2.66 -5.90 -6.61
C THR A 14 1.66 -4.75 -6.58
N ILE A 15 1.78 -3.82 -5.63
CA ILE A 15 0.88 -2.66 -5.54
C ILE A 15 1.05 -1.74 -6.75
N LEU A 16 2.27 -1.55 -7.24
CA LEU A 16 2.51 -0.77 -8.46
C LEU A 16 1.82 -1.40 -9.69
N ILE A 17 1.91 -2.73 -9.83
CA ILE A 17 1.17 -3.44 -10.89
C ILE A 17 -0.33 -3.23 -10.74
N LEU A 18 -0.88 -3.32 -9.52
CA LEU A 18 -2.29 -3.08 -9.26
C LEU A 18 -2.69 -1.64 -9.64
N ILE A 19 -1.87 -0.64 -9.29
CA ILE A 19 -2.09 0.75 -9.68
C ILE A 19 -2.15 0.89 -11.20
N VAL A 20 -1.21 0.28 -11.94
CA VAL A 20 -1.22 0.28 -13.41
C VAL A 20 -2.48 -0.38 -13.96
N GLY A 21 -2.89 -1.52 -13.40
CA GLY A 21 -4.13 -2.20 -13.79
C GLY A 21 -5.37 -1.34 -13.56
N VAL A 22 -5.46 -0.68 -12.40
CA VAL A 22 -6.55 0.24 -12.07
C VAL A 22 -6.54 1.48 -12.97
N LEU A 23 -5.36 2.01 -13.32
CA LEU A 23 -5.23 3.12 -14.27
C LEU A 23 -5.76 2.73 -15.66
N ILE A 24 -5.39 1.55 -16.17
CA ILE A 24 -5.89 1.05 -17.46
C ILE A 24 -7.42 0.85 -17.39
N TRP A 25 -7.92 0.26 -16.30
CA TRP A 25 -9.36 0.08 -16.12
C TRP A 25 -10.10 1.43 -16.03
N SER A 26 -9.47 2.47 -15.48
CA SER A 26 -10.09 3.79 -15.35
C SER A 26 -10.48 4.45 -16.68
N PHE A 27 -9.92 3.99 -17.80
CA PHE A 27 -10.35 4.42 -19.14
C PHE A 27 -11.72 3.85 -19.55
N PHE A 28 -12.07 2.66 -19.03
CA PHE A 28 -13.32 1.97 -19.34
C PHE A 28 -14.38 2.15 -18.24
N ASN A 29 -13.95 2.36 -16.99
CA ASN A 29 -14.84 2.56 -15.85
C ASN A 29 -14.30 3.68 -14.93
N PRO A 30 -14.95 4.86 -14.89
CA PRO A 30 -14.52 5.99 -14.06
C PRO A 30 -14.43 5.66 -12.56
N TYR A 31 -15.27 4.74 -12.07
CA TYR A 31 -15.28 4.31 -10.66
C TYR A 31 -14.00 3.57 -10.26
N ALA A 32 -13.22 3.03 -11.22
CA ALA A 32 -11.94 2.41 -10.91
C ALA A 32 -10.95 3.40 -10.28
N ARG A 33 -11.06 4.70 -10.58
CA ARG A 33 -10.21 5.75 -9.99
C ARG A 33 -10.30 5.81 -8.46
N VAL A 34 -11.43 5.38 -7.89
CA VAL A 34 -11.65 5.34 -6.44
C VAL A 34 -10.66 4.41 -5.74
N MET A 35 -10.20 3.34 -6.41
CA MET A 35 -9.17 2.43 -5.88
C MET A 35 -7.74 2.98 -5.96
N LEU A 36 -7.48 4.06 -6.71
CA LEU A 36 -6.14 4.64 -6.79
C LEU A 36 -5.70 5.26 -5.47
N ILE A 37 -6.64 5.85 -4.72
CA ILE A 37 -6.33 6.50 -3.44
C ILE A 37 -5.91 5.48 -2.37
N PRO A 38 -6.65 4.39 -2.10
CA PRO A 38 -6.25 3.38 -1.12
C PRO A 38 -4.96 2.66 -1.52
N LEU A 39 -4.79 2.34 -2.81
CA LEU A 39 -3.55 1.74 -3.33
C LEU A 39 -2.36 2.70 -3.23
N GLY A 40 -2.58 4.00 -3.48
CA GLY A 40 -1.57 5.05 -3.33
C GLY A 40 -1.15 5.26 -1.87
N MET A 41 -2.11 5.26 -0.94
CA MET A 41 -1.80 5.32 0.49
C MET A 41 -1.00 4.09 0.95
N LEU A 42 -1.40 2.89 0.51
CA LEU A 42 -0.65 1.66 0.80
C LEU A 42 0.77 1.69 0.21
N SER A 43 0.94 2.16 -1.02
CA SER A 43 2.26 2.20 -1.66
C SER A 43 3.20 3.15 -0.92
N LEU A 44 2.73 4.35 -0.55
CA LEU A 44 3.50 5.29 0.26
C LEU A 44 3.84 4.70 1.64
N TYR A 45 2.89 4.06 2.30
CA TYR A 45 3.11 3.40 3.58
C TYR A 45 4.25 2.38 3.48
N TYR A 46 4.18 1.44 2.53
CA TYR A 46 5.22 0.43 2.40
C TYR A 46 6.56 0.97 1.91
N LEU A 47 6.56 2.09 1.18
CA LEU A 47 7.78 2.76 0.77
C LEU A 47 8.51 3.34 1.98
N LEU A 48 7.77 3.93 2.93
CA LEU A 48 8.32 4.40 4.21
C LEU A 48 8.89 3.25 5.03
N ILE A 49 8.16 2.12 5.15
CA ILE A 49 8.66 0.94 5.88
C ILE A 49 9.91 0.37 5.20
N TYR A 50 9.92 0.28 3.86
CA TYR A 50 11.08 -0.18 3.12
C TYR A 50 12.30 0.73 3.34
N GLY A 51 12.09 2.06 3.31
CA GLY A 51 13.12 3.05 3.63
C GLY A 51 13.66 2.86 5.04
N PHE A 52 12.77 2.75 6.04
CA PHE A 52 13.14 2.49 7.42
C PHE A 52 14.00 1.23 7.58
N VAL A 53 13.57 0.11 6.98
CA VAL A 53 14.32 -1.16 7.00
C VAL A 53 15.67 -1.03 6.31
N SER A 54 15.74 -0.27 5.21
CA SER A 54 16.99 -0.07 4.48
C SER A 54 17.99 0.81 5.23
N LEU A 55 17.51 1.76 6.05
CA LEU A 55 18.36 2.67 6.83
C LEU A 55 18.87 2.05 8.12
N THR A 56 18.05 1.24 8.80
CA THR A 56 18.40 0.65 10.10
C THR A 56 19.45 -0.44 10.03
N ASN A 57 19.60 -1.10 8.87
CA ASN A 57 20.61 -2.13 8.56
C ASN A 57 20.81 -3.21 9.66
N GLN A 58 19.83 -3.40 10.56
CA GLN A 58 19.93 -4.34 11.67
C GLN A 58 19.96 -5.75 11.13
N SER A 59 21.03 -6.50 11.43
CA SER A 59 21.18 -7.90 11.02
C SER A 59 20.00 -8.75 11.51
N GLU A 60 19.72 -9.85 10.81
CA GLU A 60 18.49 -10.68 10.81
C GLU A 60 17.98 -11.20 12.18
N SER A 61 17.71 -10.32 13.12
CA SER A 61 17.06 -10.64 14.38
C SER A 61 15.64 -11.11 14.09
N ARG A 62 15.28 -12.26 14.66
CA ARG A 62 13.92 -12.82 14.56
C ARG A 62 12.87 -11.83 15.06
N MET A 63 13.17 -11.11 16.15
CA MET A 63 12.26 -10.11 16.72
C MET A 63 12.04 -8.95 15.76
N TYR A 64 13.09 -8.47 15.10
CA TYR A 64 13.00 -7.41 14.10
C TYR A 64 12.15 -7.85 12.88
N TYR A 65 12.34 -9.09 12.43
CA TYR A 65 11.52 -9.66 11.36
C TYR A 65 10.03 -9.68 11.70
N TYR A 66 9.64 -10.17 12.89
CA TYR A 66 8.24 -10.20 13.32
C TYR A 66 7.64 -8.80 13.48
N PHE A 67 8.41 -7.85 14.02
CA PHE A 67 7.98 -6.46 14.12
C PHE A 67 7.63 -5.87 12.75
N ILE A 68 8.50 -6.04 11.75
CA ILE A 68 8.22 -5.59 10.38
C ILE A 68 7.02 -6.34 9.77
N LEU A 69 6.86 -7.63 10.08
CA LEU A 69 5.72 -8.43 9.62
C LEU A 69 4.38 -7.88 10.14
N VAL A 70 4.33 -7.44 11.39
CA VAL A 70 3.14 -6.80 11.96
C VAL A 70 2.84 -5.48 11.25
N LEU A 71 3.87 -4.66 10.97
CA LEU A 71 3.73 -3.43 10.18
C LEU A 71 3.24 -3.70 8.75
N ILE A 72 3.51 -4.88 8.20
CA ILE A 72 2.97 -5.29 6.90
C ILE A 72 1.51 -5.73 6.98
N ILE A 73 1.16 -6.55 7.97
CA ILE A 73 -0.17 -7.17 8.03
C ILE A 73 -1.24 -6.17 8.43
N ILE A 74 -0.97 -5.29 9.40
CA ILE A 74 -1.98 -4.37 9.93
C ILE A 74 -2.62 -3.51 8.83
N PRO A 75 -1.86 -2.82 7.95
CA PRO A 75 -2.44 -2.04 6.86
C PRO A 75 -3.34 -2.86 5.93
N LEU A 76 -2.92 -4.08 5.59
CA LEU A 76 -3.72 -4.97 4.73
C LEU A 76 -5.04 -5.35 5.39
N LEU A 77 -5.00 -5.72 6.67
CA LEU A 77 -6.21 -6.02 7.44
C LEU A 77 -7.11 -4.80 7.55
N THR A 78 -6.55 -3.62 7.84
CA THR A 78 -7.35 -2.40 7.94
C THR A 78 -8.03 -2.05 6.62
N LEU A 79 -7.34 -2.23 5.48
CA LEU A 79 -7.93 -1.94 4.18
C LEU A 79 -9.03 -2.95 3.82
N GLY A 80 -8.88 -4.22 4.20
CA GLY A 80 -9.93 -5.22 4.02
C GLY A 80 -11.15 -4.99 4.93
N LEU A 81 -10.92 -4.71 6.21
CA LEU A 81 -12.00 -4.56 7.20
C LEU A 81 -12.71 -3.21 7.13
N ALA A 82 -12.00 -2.16 6.75
CA ALA A 82 -12.56 -0.80 6.63
C ALA A 82 -12.71 -0.37 5.17
N TYR A 83 -12.88 -1.32 4.25
CA TYR A 83 -12.97 -1.08 2.81
C TYR A 83 -13.98 0.04 2.46
N ASP A 84 -15.19 -0.04 3.01
CA ASP A 84 -16.25 0.95 2.74
C ASP A 84 -15.83 2.37 3.14
N ARG A 85 -15.11 2.51 4.25
CA ARG A 85 -14.61 3.82 4.72
C ARG A 85 -13.55 4.37 3.79
N PHE A 86 -12.64 3.52 3.32
CA PHE A 86 -11.61 3.91 2.36
C PHE A 86 -12.24 4.32 1.02
N ILE A 87 -13.25 3.58 0.54
CA ILE A 87 -13.98 3.93 -0.68
C ILE A 87 -14.74 5.24 -0.51
N ALA A 88 -15.47 5.43 0.58
CA ALA A 88 -16.18 6.67 0.86
C ALA A 88 -15.23 7.87 0.92
N PHE A 89 -14.09 7.72 1.60
CA PHE A 89 -13.03 8.71 1.64
C PHE A 89 -12.52 9.03 0.23
N SER A 90 -12.18 8.00 -0.56
CA SER A 90 -11.72 8.17 -1.93
C SER A 90 -12.71 8.91 -2.81
N VAL A 91 -14.00 8.59 -2.74
CA VAL A 91 -15.05 9.29 -3.48
C VAL A 91 -15.13 10.75 -3.05
N SER A 92 -15.12 11.03 -1.75
CA SER A 92 -15.18 12.41 -1.24
C SER A 92 -13.97 13.25 -1.71
N LEU A 93 -12.77 12.67 -1.69
CA LEU A 93 -11.55 13.33 -2.14
C LEU A 93 -11.56 13.59 -3.64
N LEU A 94 -11.99 12.61 -4.45
CA LEU A 94 -12.08 12.77 -5.90
C LEU A 94 -13.10 13.85 -6.28
N ASN A 95 -14.25 13.89 -5.61
CA ASN A 95 -15.25 14.92 -5.84
C ASN A 95 -14.73 16.33 -5.46
N TYR A 96 -13.97 16.44 -4.35
CA TYR A 96 -13.33 17.69 -3.96
C TYR A 96 -12.30 18.17 -4.99
N LEU A 97 -11.53 17.26 -5.58
CA LEU A 97 -10.49 17.58 -6.59
C LEU A 97 -11.06 17.87 -7.99
N GLN A 98 -12.34 17.57 -8.23
CA GLN A 98 -13.03 17.81 -9.50
C GLN A 98 -13.84 19.11 -9.52
N GLN A 99 -14.02 19.76 -8.36
CA GLN A 99 -14.55 21.11 -8.23
C GLN A 99 -13.47 22.15 -8.49
#